data_AF-A0A2V7VKH2-F1
#
_entry.id   AF-A0A2V7VKH2-F1
#
_cell.length_a   1.000
_cell.length_b   1.000
_cell.length_c   1.000
_cell.angle_alpha   90.00
_cell.angle_beta   90.00
_cell.angle_gamma   90.00
#
_symmetry.space_group_name_H-M   'P 1'
#
loop_
_entity.id
_entity.type
_entity.pdbx_description
1 polymer ?
#
loop_
_entity_poly.entity_id
_entity_poly.type
_entity_poly.pdbx_seq_one_letter_code
_entity_poly.pdbx_strand_id
1 'polypeptide(L)'
;TPSGISPRARPGREGLIYVSGTDDHDEHGILISDEHTNPAIRRKMHEKRMRKMEGVRARLQPAVLEGRANAEVTLIGWGSTWSVIHEAAEQLDRAGLATNHLHFKYMHPFHGDAARAILQRCKRTIVVENNFTGQFARHLRAESGFTVDHVLTRYDGEPFEPAWIAERVRGLVAGRPVDLEVQEHEAREMAYHHVRIHMQDRARPARLRRVPGPAYGEPVWAVELVNRADGRPEGMLVIGASTGAGYGWHPAAPSLLGETSSAIFESSVGLPAGADGNGVPAKRVH
;
A
#
# COMPACT_ATOMS: atom_id res chain seq x y z
N THR A 1 -8.79 40.30 10.00
CA THR A 1 -9.98 40.07 10.85
C THR A 1 -9.65 39.03 11.93
N PRO A 2 -10.37 39.05 13.06
CA PRO A 2 -10.21 38.04 14.13
C PRO A 2 -10.37 36.60 13.62
N SER A 3 -11.38 36.34 12.78
CA SER A 3 -11.63 35.02 12.16
C SER A 3 -10.60 34.58 11.11
N GLY A 4 -9.67 35.44 10.72
CA GLY A 4 -8.74 35.21 9.60
C GLY A 4 -9.35 35.40 8.21
N ILE A 5 -10.68 35.43 8.10
CA ILE A 5 -11.41 35.56 6.82
C ILE A 5 -11.60 37.04 6.48
N SER A 6 -10.98 37.50 5.39
CA SER A 6 -11.24 38.84 4.82
C SER A 6 -12.51 38.79 3.96
N PRO A 7 -13.35 39.83 3.98
CA PRO A 7 -14.39 40.01 2.97
C PRO A 7 -13.78 39.96 1.56
N ARG A 8 -14.48 39.32 0.63
CA ARG A 8 -14.01 39.15 -0.76
C ARG A 8 -14.91 39.92 -1.71
N ALA A 9 -14.32 40.85 -2.46
CA ALA A 9 -14.98 41.48 -3.60
C ALA A 9 -14.93 40.55 -4.83
N ARG A 10 -15.95 40.63 -5.70
CA ARG A 10 -15.89 40.01 -7.03
C ARG A 10 -15.28 41.01 -8.02
N PRO A 11 -14.41 40.58 -8.95
CA PRO A 11 -13.90 41.46 -10.00
C PRO A 11 -15.02 42.20 -10.74
N GLY A 12 -14.77 43.46 -11.08
CA GLY A 12 -15.73 44.34 -11.77
C GLY A 12 -16.74 45.07 -10.86
N ARG A 13 -16.67 44.90 -9.54
CA ARG A 13 -17.49 45.68 -8.60
C ARG A 13 -16.90 47.08 -8.44
N GLU A 14 -17.71 48.10 -8.77
CA GLU A 14 -17.35 49.50 -8.62
C GLU A 14 -16.85 49.81 -7.19
N GLY A 15 -15.75 50.58 -7.09
CA GLY A 15 -15.14 50.98 -5.83
C GLY A 15 -14.35 49.89 -5.09
N LEU A 16 -14.26 48.66 -5.62
CA LEU A 16 -13.60 47.53 -4.95
C LEU A 16 -12.44 46.93 -5.78
N ILE A 17 -11.58 47.80 -6.31
CA ILE A 17 -10.33 47.37 -6.97
C ILE A 17 -9.42 46.73 -5.91
N TYR A 18 -8.82 45.59 -6.24
CA TYR A 18 -7.87 44.91 -5.37
C TYR A 18 -6.78 44.22 -6.18
N VAL A 19 -5.63 43.98 -5.54
CA VAL A 19 -4.53 43.16 -6.06
C VAL A 19 -4.49 41.84 -5.29
N SER A 20 -4.28 40.74 -6.00
CA SER A 20 -4.12 39.41 -5.42
C SER A 20 -2.79 38.83 -5.87
N GLY A 21 -1.70 39.28 -5.23
CA GLY A 21 -0.35 38.79 -5.47
C GLY A 21 -0.13 37.38 -4.89
N THR A 22 0.87 36.68 -5.43
CA THR A 22 1.34 35.39 -4.91
C THR A 22 2.41 35.54 -3.83
N ASP A 23 3.18 36.61 -3.89
CA ASP A 23 4.19 36.98 -2.89
C ASP A 23 3.52 37.35 -1.55
N ASP A 24 4.30 37.41 -0.47
CA ASP A 24 3.73 37.89 0.79
C ASP A 24 3.35 39.36 0.64
N HIS A 25 2.22 39.74 1.21
CA HIS A 25 1.62 41.04 0.94
C HIS A 25 0.87 41.56 2.15
N ASP A 26 0.72 42.87 2.23
CA ASP A 26 -0.08 43.51 3.27
C ASP A 26 -1.60 43.35 3.03
N GLU A 27 -2.42 44.12 3.76
CA GLU A 27 -3.88 44.07 3.62
C GLU A 27 -4.43 44.73 2.36
N HIS A 28 -3.65 45.58 1.70
CA HIS A 28 -3.98 46.22 0.43
C HIS A 28 -3.51 45.40 -0.78
N GLY A 29 -2.77 44.32 -0.55
CA GLY A 29 -2.20 43.48 -1.60
C GLY A 29 -0.88 44.04 -2.14
N ILE A 30 -0.25 44.98 -1.43
CA ILE A 30 1.08 45.49 -1.76
C ILE A 30 2.12 44.46 -1.32
N LEU A 31 3.04 44.14 -2.23
CA LEU A 31 4.03 43.09 -2.02
C LEU A 31 5.04 43.49 -0.95
N ILE A 32 5.47 42.50 -0.18
CA ILE A 32 6.55 42.59 0.80
C ILE A 32 7.70 41.76 0.24
N SER A 33 8.69 42.43 -0.37
CA SER A 33 9.84 41.77 -0.95
C SER A 33 10.87 41.36 0.11
N ASP A 34 11.91 40.66 -0.34
CA ASP A 34 13.11 40.36 0.42
C ASP A 34 14.00 41.59 0.62
N GLU A 35 14.09 42.48 -0.37
CA GLU A 35 14.83 43.74 -0.29
C GLU A 35 14.16 44.73 0.69
N HIS A 36 12.83 44.83 0.65
CA HIS A 36 12.03 45.74 1.47
C HIS A 36 11.10 44.95 2.38
N THR A 37 11.70 44.13 3.24
CA THR A 37 10.94 43.19 4.06
C THR A 37 10.29 43.84 5.28
N ASN A 38 9.17 43.29 5.74
CA ASN A 38 8.53 43.67 7.00
C ASN A 38 8.10 42.41 7.79
N PRO A 39 8.95 41.90 8.70
CA PRO A 39 8.68 40.65 9.41
C PRO A 39 7.39 40.68 10.25
N ALA A 40 7.02 41.85 10.78
CA ALA A 40 5.82 42.01 11.59
C ALA A 40 4.54 41.81 10.77
N ILE A 41 4.45 42.43 9.60
CA ILE A 41 3.31 42.27 8.69
C ILE A 41 3.26 40.82 8.16
N ARG A 42 4.40 40.29 7.70
CA ARG A 42 4.48 38.89 7.20
C ARG A 42 4.00 37.89 8.24
N ARG A 43 4.49 37.99 9.49
CA ARG A 43 4.02 37.16 10.61
C ARG A 43 2.52 37.29 10.81
N LYS A 44 1.99 38.52 10.87
CA LYS A 44 0.54 38.75 11.09
C LYS A 44 -0.32 38.23 9.94
N MET A 45 0.15 38.31 8.71
CA MET A 45 -0.55 37.76 7.54
C MET A 45 -0.50 36.23 7.51
N HIS A 46 0.61 35.61 7.89
CA HIS A 46 0.69 34.17 8.10
C HIS A 46 -0.25 33.70 9.21
N GLU A 47 -0.19 34.30 10.40
CA GLU A 47 -1.10 33.99 11.51
C GLU A 47 -2.57 34.13 11.08
N LYS A 48 -2.92 35.18 10.33
CA LYS A 48 -4.26 35.37 9.77
C LYS A 48 -4.67 34.24 8.83
N ARG A 49 -3.78 33.80 7.93
CA ARG A 49 -4.03 32.67 7.02
C ARG A 49 -4.25 31.37 7.81
N MET A 50 -3.46 31.13 8.85
CA MET A 50 -3.58 29.94 9.70
C MET A 50 -4.85 29.92 10.55
N ARG A 51 -5.30 31.06 11.10
CA ARG A 51 -6.60 31.15 11.81
C ARG A 51 -7.80 30.70 10.97
N LYS A 52 -7.72 30.84 9.64
CA LYS A 52 -8.78 30.30 8.75
C LYS A 52 -8.88 28.77 8.89
N MET A 53 -7.74 28.08 9.00
CA MET A 53 -7.70 26.62 9.14
C MET A 53 -8.27 26.15 10.47
N GLU A 54 -8.04 26.89 11.56
CA GLU A 54 -8.71 26.64 12.84
C GLU A 54 -10.24 26.76 12.70
N GLY A 55 -10.70 27.81 12.01
CA GLY A 55 -12.11 28.01 11.72
C GLY A 55 -12.72 26.92 10.82
N VAL A 56 -11.95 26.37 9.88
CA VAL A 56 -12.38 25.20 9.07
C VAL A 56 -12.47 23.96 9.96
N ARG A 57 -11.43 23.67 10.76
CA ARG A 57 -11.39 22.51 11.66
C ARG A 57 -12.60 22.46 12.59
N ALA A 58 -12.99 23.59 13.16
CA ALA A 58 -14.14 23.71 14.06
C ALA A 58 -15.50 23.44 13.38
N ARG A 59 -15.58 23.54 12.04
CA ARG A 59 -16.81 23.27 11.26
C ARG A 59 -16.85 21.88 10.65
N LEU A 60 -15.70 21.21 10.56
CA LEU A 60 -15.60 19.84 10.06
C LEU A 60 -15.85 18.85 11.19
N GLN A 61 -16.62 17.80 10.90
CA GLN A 61 -16.88 16.75 11.86
C GLN A 61 -15.61 15.90 12.05
N PRO A 62 -15.18 15.62 13.30
CA PRO A 62 -14.12 14.67 13.57
C PRO A 62 -14.55 13.24 13.21
N ALA A 63 -13.57 12.34 13.09
CA ALA A 63 -13.85 10.91 12.95
C ALA A 63 -14.66 10.39 14.14
N VAL A 64 -15.63 9.52 13.85
CA VAL A 64 -16.51 8.90 14.86
C VAL A 64 -16.23 7.40 14.86
N LEU A 65 -16.17 6.81 16.05
CA LEU A 65 -16.03 5.38 16.21
C LEU A 65 -17.34 4.68 15.85
N GLU A 66 -17.29 3.73 14.93
CA GLU A 66 -18.42 2.94 14.45
C GLU A 66 -18.29 1.50 14.96
N GLY A 67 -19.35 0.97 15.59
CA GLY A 67 -19.36 -0.34 16.22
C GLY A 67 -19.25 -0.29 17.76
N ARG A 68 -18.93 -1.43 18.38
CA ARG A 68 -18.92 -1.57 19.85
C ARG A 68 -17.79 -0.74 20.47
N ALA A 69 -18.07 0.05 21.50
CA ALA A 69 -17.06 0.90 22.16
C ALA A 69 -15.89 0.10 22.78
N ASN A 70 -16.12 -1.14 23.22
CA ASN A 70 -15.15 -1.98 23.92
C ASN A 70 -14.63 -3.16 23.08
N ALA A 71 -14.63 -3.02 21.76
CA ALA A 71 -14.14 -4.00 20.81
C ALA A 71 -12.69 -4.45 21.13
N GLU A 72 -12.36 -5.67 20.73
CA GLU A 72 -11.01 -6.20 20.80
C GLU A 72 -10.09 -5.56 19.76
N VAL A 73 -10.62 -5.31 18.56
CA VAL A 73 -9.89 -4.69 17.45
C VAL A 73 -10.60 -3.43 16.97
N THR A 74 -9.81 -2.40 16.69
CA THR A 74 -10.23 -1.17 16.00
C THR A 74 -9.52 -1.08 14.66
N LEU A 75 -10.28 -1.21 13.59
CA LEU A 75 -9.80 -0.99 12.23
C LEU A 75 -9.82 0.52 11.92
N ILE A 76 -8.72 1.04 11.41
CA ILE A 76 -8.56 2.46 11.15
C ILE A 76 -8.39 2.65 9.65
N GLY A 77 -9.21 3.51 9.05
CA GLY A 77 -9.22 3.73 7.61
C GLY A 77 -9.32 5.19 7.20
N TRP A 78 -9.13 5.42 5.90
CA TRP A 78 -9.33 6.69 5.23
C TRP A 78 -9.67 6.46 3.74
N GLY A 79 -10.29 7.44 3.09
CA GLY A 79 -10.63 7.36 1.66
C GLY A 79 -11.57 6.21 1.31
N SER A 80 -11.28 5.47 0.23
CA SER A 80 -12.13 4.39 -0.29
C SER A 80 -12.21 3.16 0.63
N THR A 81 -11.39 3.09 1.67
CA THR A 81 -11.35 1.92 2.57
C THR A 81 -12.56 1.82 3.51
N TRP A 82 -13.43 2.84 3.59
CA TRP A 82 -14.55 2.84 4.55
C TRP A 82 -15.45 1.61 4.41
N SER A 83 -16.03 1.38 3.22
CA SER A 83 -17.03 0.32 3.04
C SER A 83 -16.45 -1.07 3.26
N VAL A 84 -15.23 -1.30 2.78
CA VAL A 84 -14.54 -2.59 2.90
C VAL A 84 -14.12 -2.89 4.34
N ILE A 85 -13.72 -1.87 5.11
CA ILE A 85 -13.43 -2.00 6.53
C ILE A 85 -14.71 -2.24 7.32
N HIS A 86 -15.79 -1.53 6.99
CA HIS A 86 -17.08 -1.70 7.65
C HIS A 86 -17.57 -3.14 7.51
N GLU A 87 -17.61 -3.68 6.29
CA GLU A 87 -18.02 -5.06 6.05
C GLU A 87 -17.04 -6.07 6.68
N ALA A 88 -15.73 -5.81 6.64
CA ALA A 88 -14.75 -6.67 7.31
C ALA A 88 -14.97 -6.70 8.83
N ALA A 89 -15.30 -5.57 9.46
CA ALA A 89 -15.63 -5.51 10.87
C ALA A 89 -16.89 -6.34 11.18
N GLU A 90 -17.93 -6.29 10.33
CA GLU A 90 -19.12 -7.17 10.48
C GLU A 90 -18.76 -8.66 10.34
N GLN A 91 -17.92 -9.01 9.37
CA GLN A 91 -17.46 -10.40 9.20
C GLN A 91 -16.68 -10.90 10.41
N LEU A 92 -15.80 -10.07 10.97
CA LEU A 92 -15.03 -10.39 12.18
C LEU A 92 -15.94 -10.52 13.42
N ASP A 93 -16.91 -9.62 13.57
CA ASP A 93 -17.92 -9.68 14.64
C ASP A 93 -18.71 -10.99 14.58
N ARG A 94 -19.16 -11.39 13.37
CA ARG A 94 -19.84 -12.68 13.14
C ARG A 94 -18.95 -13.88 13.46
N ALA A 95 -17.63 -13.75 13.27
CA ALA A 95 -16.66 -14.78 13.60
C ALA A 95 -16.23 -14.77 15.09
N GLY A 96 -16.86 -13.95 15.93
CA GLY A 96 -16.61 -13.88 17.37
C GLY A 96 -15.46 -12.97 17.79
N LEU A 97 -14.85 -12.23 16.86
CA LEU A 97 -13.84 -11.21 17.15
C LEU A 97 -14.49 -9.84 17.18
N ALA A 98 -14.78 -9.33 18.39
CA ALA A 98 -15.40 -8.02 18.56
C ALA A 98 -14.56 -6.92 17.89
N THR A 99 -15.09 -6.31 16.84
CA THR A 99 -14.37 -5.36 15.97
C THR A 99 -15.20 -4.10 15.76
N ASN A 100 -14.56 -2.95 15.92
CA ASN A 100 -15.12 -1.66 15.55
C ASN A 100 -14.20 -0.98 14.52
N HIS A 101 -14.60 0.16 13.97
CA HIS A 101 -13.74 0.92 13.08
C HIS A 101 -13.83 2.43 13.28
N LEU A 102 -12.74 3.12 12.95
CA LEU A 102 -12.61 4.57 12.99
C LEU A 102 -12.13 5.06 11.63
N HIS A 103 -12.95 5.84 10.93
CA HIS A 103 -12.63 6.30 9.59
C HIS A 103 -12.42 7.81 9.50
N PHE A 104 -11.31 8.20 8.88
CA PHE A 104 -10.90 9.59 8.77
C PHE A 104 -11.24 10.15 7.39
N LYS A 105 -12.17 11.12 7.37
CA LYS A 105 -12.60 11.82 6.15
C LYS A 105 -11.72 13.02 5.79
N TYR A 106 -11.23 13.74 6.80
CA TYR A 106 -10.49 14.99 6.62
C TYR A 106 -9.03 14.82 7.03
N MET A 107 -8.11 14.92 6.07
CA MET A 107 -6.67 14.81 6.33
C MET A 107 -6.06 16.13 6.79
N HIS A 108 -6.62 17.26 6.33
CA HIS A 108 -6.18 18.60 6.72
C HIS A 108 -7.38 19.59 6.69
N PRO A 109 -7.61 20.37 7.76
CA PRO A 109 -6.96 20.26 9.07
C PRO A 109 -7.36 18.95 9.79
N PHE A 110 -6.42 18.34 10.50
CA PHE A 110 -6.62 17.08 11.19
C PHE A 110 -7.19 17.28 12.61
N HIS A 111 -8.06 16.39 13.07
CA HIS A 111 -8.63 16.41 14.42
C HIS A 111 -7.81 15.55 15.39
N GLY A 112 -6.53 15.88 15.56
CA GLY A 112 -5.55 15.08 16.33
C GLY A 112 -5.97 14.77 17.77
N ASP A 113 -6.44 15.79 18.51
CA ASP A 113 -6.88 15.61 19.90
C ASP A 113 -8.08 14.67 20.04
N ALA A 114 -9.06 14.80 19.13
CA ALA A 114 -10.25 13.94 19.10
C ALA A 114 -9.88 12.50 18.72
N ALA A 115 -9.00 12.34 17.72
CA ALA A 115 -8.47 11.04 17.32
C ALA A 115 -7.77 10.35 18.49
N ARG A 116 -6.88 11.06 19.18
CA ARG A 116 -6.14 10.55 20.34
C ARG A 116 -7.08 10.11 21.47
N ALA A 117 -8.09 10.93 21.78
CA ALA A 117 -9.04 10.63 22.86
C ALA A 117 -9.84 9.33 22.63
N ILE A 118 -10.12 9.00 21.36
CA ILE A 118 -10.76 7.73 20.97
C ILE A 118 -9.72 6.60 21.02
N LEU A 119 -8.60 6.76 20.30
CA LEU A 119 -7.62 5.70 20.06
C LEU A 119 -6.92 5.20 21.32
N GLN A 120 -6.71 6.06 22.33
CA GLN A 120 -6.12 5.65 23.62
C GLN A 120 -7.00 4.67 24.40
N ARG A 121 -8.28 4.52 24.04
CA ARG A 121 -9.22 3.57 24.68
C ARG A 121 -9.35 2.26 23.90
N CYS A 122 -8.79 2.20 22.68
CA CYS A 122 -8.80 1.01 21.85
C CYS A 122 -7.79 -0.01 22.39
N LYS A 123 -8.15 -1.30 22.35
CA LYS A 123 -7.28 -2.38 22.83
C LYS A 123 -6.19 -2.76 21.83
N ARG A 124 -6.57 -2.88 20.55
CA ARG A 124 -5.67 -3.17 19.43
C ARG A 124 -6.11 -2.35 18.22
N THR A 125 -5.17 -1.64 17.62
CA THR A 125 -5.39 -0.70 16.52
C THR A 125 -4.68 -1.18 15.27
N ILE A 126 -5.41 -1.25 14.16
CA ILE A 126 -4.89 -1.72 12.88
C ILE A 126 -5.26 -0.70 11.81
N VAL A 127 -4.27 -0.02 11.23
CA VAL A 127 -4.50 0.84 10.07
C VAL A 127 -4.60 -0.02 8.82
N VAL A 128 -5.61 0.22 7.99
CA VAL A 128 -5.80 -0.44 6.70
C VAL A 128 -5.65 0.60 5.60
N GLU A 129 -4.65 0.43 4.73
CA GLU A 129 -4.38 1.42 3.68
C GLU A 129 -3.74 0.85 2.40
N ASN A 130 -4.11 1.43 1.25
CA ASN A 130 -3.64 1.00 -0.08
C ASN A 130 -2.34 1.70 -0.48
N ASN A 131 -1.28 1.57 0.31
CA ASN A 131 0.06 2.01 -0.09
C ASN A 131 1.15 1.24 0.65
N PHE A 132 2.34 1.20 0.07
CA PHE A 132 3.46 0.41 0.59
C PHE A 132 4.02 0.93 1.93
N THR A 133 4.06 2.24 2.14
CA THR A 133 4.85 2.87 3.20
C THR A 133 4.08 3.23 4.47
N GLY A 134 2.80 2.94 4.54
CA GLY A 134 1.96 3.27 5.69
C GLY A 134 1.77 4.78 5.87
N GLN A 135 1.49 5.51 4.79
CA GLN A 135 1.48 6.98 4.80
C GLN A 135 0.47 7.56 5.78
N PHE A 136 -0.73 6.99 5.84
CA PHE A 136 -1.76 7.46 6.75
C PHE A 136 -1.41 7.15 8.21
N ALA A 137 -0.88 5.94 8.50
CA ALA A 137 -0.40 5.63 9.85
C ALA A 137 0.66 6.65 10.34
N ARG A 138 1.57 7.06 9.45
CA ARG A 138 2.58 8.09 9.74
C ARG A 138 1.95 9.48 9.96
N HIS A 139 0.99 9.87 9.13
CA HIS A 139 0.24 11.13 9.26
C HIS A 139 -0.54 11.18 10.58
N LEU A 140 -1.28 10.12 10.90
CA LEU A 140 -2.00 9.97 12.16
C LEU A 140 -1.07 10.13 13.36
N ARG A 141 0.11 9.50 13.32
CA ARG A 141 1.11 9.64 14.38
C ARG A 141 1.65 11.06 14.50
N ALA A 142 1.92 11.73 13.38
CA ALA A 142 2.41 13.11 13.37
C ALA A 142 1.37 14.08 13.95
N GLU A 143 0.10 13.92 13.60
CA GLU A 143 -0.96 14.85 13.99
C GLU A 143 -1.57 14.58 15.37
N SER A 144 -1.51 13.35 15.89
CA SER A 144 -2.13 12.96 17.17
C SER A 144 -1.14 12.50 18.25
N GLY A 145 0.10 12.19 17.85
CA GLY A 145 1.09 11.53 18.71
C GLY A 145 0.73 10.09 19.08
N PHE A 146 -0.29 9.48 18.46
CA PHE A 146 -0.69 8.09 18.70
C PHE A 146 0.05 7.15 17.74
N THR A 147 0.63 6.08 18.27
CA THR A 147 1.25 5.01 17.48
C THR A 147 0.29 3.82 17.45
N VAL A 148 -0.04 3.35 16.25
CA VAL A 148 -0.91 2.18 16.05
C VAL A 148 -0.13 0.88 16.23
N ASP A 149 -0.82 -0.20 16.59
CA ASP A 149 -0.19 -1.50 16.86
C ASP A 149 0.24 -2.20 15.57
N HIS A 150 -0.59 -2.11 14.52
CA HIS A 150 -0.32 -2.73 13.24
C HIS A 150 -0.72 -1.83 12.06
N VAL A 151 -0.05 -2.05 10.93
CA VAL A 151 -0.39 -1.46 9.63
C VAL A 151 -0.57 -2.60 8.63
N LEU A 152 -1.77 -2.68 8.06
CA LEU A 152 -2.17 -3.62 7.03
C LEU A 152 -2.18 -2.89 5.68
N THR A 153 -1.13 -3.10 4.91
CA THR A 153 -0.95 -2.47 3.61
C THR A 153 -1.33 -3.40 2.46
N ARG A 154 -1.83 -2.81 1.37
CA ARG A 154 -2.01 -3.47 0.06
C ARG A 154 -1.55 -2.54 -1.05
N TYR A 155 -0.84 -3.05 -2.05
CA TYR A 155 -0.17 -2.25 -3.07
C TYR A 155 0.03 -3.02 -4.39
N ASP A 156 -0.78 -4.05 -4.61
CA ASP A 156 -0.78 -4.91 -5.80
C ASP A 156 -1.61 -4.32 -6.96
N GLY A 157 -2.26 -3.17 -6.77
CA GLY A 157 -3.10 -2.50 -7.77
C GLY A 157 -4.58 -2.89 -7.70
N GLU A 158 -4.94 -3.86 -6.87
CA GLU A 158 -6.32 -4.33 -6.70
C GLU A 158 -7.00 -3.64 -5.50
N PRO A 159 -8.34 -3.45 -5.55
CA PRO A 159 -9.09 -2.94 -4.41
C PRO A 159 -9.06 -3.93 -3.24
N PHE A 160 -9.29 -3.44 -2.02
CA PHE A 160 -9.46 -4.34 -0.87
C PHE A 160 -10.73 -5.18 -1.01
N GLU A 161 -10.63 -6.42 -0.55
CA GLU A 161 -11.78 -7.29 -0.32
C GLU A 161 -12.04 -7.40 1.19
N PRO A 162 -13.30 -7.33 1.65
CA PRO A 162 -13.62 -7.44 3.07
C PRO A 162 -13.10 -8.74 3.70
N ALA A 163 -13.23 -9.86 2.99
CA ALA A 163 -12.76 -11.17 3.44
C ALA A 163 -11.23 -11.22 3.61
N TRP A 164 -10.50 -10.59 2.69
CA TRP A 164 -9.04 -10.46 2.78
C TRP A 164 -8.65 -9.68 4.04
N ILE A 165 -9.30 -8.54 4.33
CA ILE A 165 -9.04 -7.77 5.56
C ILE A 165 -9.32 -8.64 6.79
N ALA A 166 -10.48 -9.30 6.84
CA ALA A 166 -10.88 -10.13 7.97
C ALA A 166 -9.89 -11.28 8.23
N GLU A 167 -9.46 -11.98 7.18
CA GLU A 167 -8.46 -13.05 7.28
C GLU A 167 -7.14 -12.54 7.86
N ARG A 168 -6.64 -11.43 7.30
CA ARG A 168 -5.36 -10.84 7.71
C ARG A 168 -5.41 -10.33 9.14
N VAL A 169 -6.52 -9.72 9.56
CA VAL A 169 -6.74 -9.29 10.96
C VAL A 169 -6.73 -10.49 11.90
N ARG A 170 -7.43 -11.58 11.58
CA ARG A 170 -7.39 -12.81 12.38
C ARG A 170 -5.98 -13.39 12.48
N GLY A 171 -5.22 -13.35 11.38
CA GLY A 171 -3.81 -13.74 11.36
C GLY A 171 -2.96 -12.93 12.33
N LEU A 172 -3.06 -11.60 12.27
CA LEU A 172 -2.36 -10.69 13.17
C LEU A 172 -2.74 -10.92 14.63
N VAL A 173 -4.03 -11.09 14.92
CA VAL A 173 -4.54 -11.35 16.28
C VAL A 173 -4.00 -12.66 16.85
N ALA A 174 -3.87 -13.69 16.02
CA ALA A 174 -3.28 -14.98 16.38
C ALA A 174 -1.74 -14.97 16.42
N GLY A 175 -1.08 -13.83 16.17
CA GLY A 175 0.38 -13.72 16.14
C GLY A 175 1.02 -14.42 14.94
N ARG A 176 0.26 -14.70 13.88
CA ARG A 176 0.81 -15.29 12.65
C ARG A 176 1.56 -14.19 11.87
N PRO A 177 2.82 -14.43 11.47
CA PRO A 177 3.55 -13.47 10.65
C PRO A 177 2.85 -13.29 9.30
N VAL A 178 3.02 -12.10 8.72
CA VAL A 178 2.61 -11.87 7.34
C VAL A 178 3.58 -12.63 6.44
N ASP A 179 3.06 -13.62 5.73
CA ASP A 179 3.79 -14.26 4.65
C ASP A 179 3.76 -13.35 3.41
N LEU A 180 4.96 -13.01 2.92
CA LEU A 180 5.15 -12.23 1.69
C LEU A 180 5.73 -13.09 0.57
N GLU A 181 5.86 -14.40 0.78
CA GLU A 181 6.19 -15.32 -0.29
C GLU A 181 5.05 -15.39 -1.30
N VAL A 182 5.43 -15.49 -2.57
CA VAL A 182 4.55 -15.80 -3.69
C VAL A 182 3.85 -17.11 -3.39
N GLN A 183 2.53 -17.04 -3.25
CA GLN A 183 1.66 -18.18 -3.04
C GLN A 183 1.42 -18.91 -4.37
N GLU A 184 0.91 -20.14 -4.33
CA GLU A 184 0.67 -20.93 -5.55
C GLU A 184 -0.24 -20.20 -6.56
N HIS A 185 -1.29 -19.54 -6.06
CA HIS A 185 -2.20 -18.79 -6.92
C HIS A 185 -1.52 -17.56 -7.55
N GLU A 186 -0.67 -16.85 -6.82
CA GLU A 186 0.11 -15.72 -7.35
C GLU A 186 1.11 -16.20 -8.41
N ALA A 187 1.82 -17.30 -8.15
CA ALA A 187 2.71 -17.92 -9.14
C ALA A 187 1.95 -18.33 -10.41
N ARG A 188 0.70 -18.78 -10.28
CA ARG A 188 -0.17 -19.10 -11.40
C ARG A 188 -0.58 -17.86 -12.20
N GLU A 189 -0.94 -16.76 -11.54
CA GLU A 189 -1.26 -15.49 -12.21
C GLU A 189 -0.04 -14.91 -12.93
N MET A 190 1.13 -14.96 -12.29
CA MET A 190 2.40 -14.58 -12.91
C MET A 190 2.72 -15.44 -14.14
N ALA A 191 2.41 -16.74 -14.09
CA ALA A 191 2.55 -17.62 -15.24
C ALA A 191 1.55 -17.31 -16.36
N TYR A 192 0.31 -16.96 -16.03
CA TYR A 192 -0.65 -16.49 -17.03
C TYR A 192 -0.19 -15.18 -17.69
N HIS A 193 0.40 -14.27 -16.94
CA HIS A 193 1.02 -13.08 -17.52
C HIS A 193 2.09 -13.44 -18.55
N HIS A 194 3.01 -14.36 -18.21
CA HIS A 194 4.02 -14.87 -19.14
C HIS A 194 3.40 -15.48 -20.41
N VAL A 195 2.39 -16.34 -20.24
CA VAL A 195 1.66 -16.97 -21.35
C VAL A 195 1.05 -15.91 -22.29
N ARG A 196 0.40 -14.90 -21.73
CA ARG A 196 -0.24 -13.84 -22.53
C ARG A 196 0.77 -13.06 -23.35
N ILE A 197 1.92 -12.72 -22.76
CA ILE A 197 2.94 -11.88 -23.40
C ILE A 197 3.80 -12.67 -24.39
N HIS A 198 4.27 -13.86 -24.02
CA HIS A 198 5.27 -14.60 -24.78
C HIS A 198 4.70 -15.74 -25.63
N MET A 199 3.47 -16.16 -25.35
CA MET A 199 2.87 -17.34 -25.99
C MET A 199 1.53 -17.07 -26.68
N GLN A 200 1.07 -15.81 -26.71
CA GLN A 200 -0.18 -15.41 -27.38
C GLN A 200 -1.37 -16.28 -26.95
N ASP A 201 -1.45 -16.57 -25.65
CA ASP A 201 -2.51 -17.41 -25.04
C ASP A 201 -2.60 -18.85 -25.55
N ARG A 202 -1.61 -19.35 -26.31
CA ARG A 202 -1.61 -20.74 -26.83
C ARG A 202 -1.44 -21.80 -25.72
N ALA A 203 -0.93 -21.41 -24.56
CA ALA A 203 -0.62 -22.30 -23.44
C ALA A 203 -1.44 -21.95 -22.19
N ARG A 204 -1.32 -22.78 -21.14
CA ARG A 204 -1.86 -22.51 -19.81
C ARG A 204 -1.00 -23.19 -18.73
N PRO A 205 -0.94 -22.64 -17.50
CA PRO A 205 -0.38 -23.35 -16.35
C PRO A 205 -1.17 -24.63 -16.05
N ALA A 206 -0.48 -25.76 -15.95
CA ALA A 206 -1.06 -27.05 -15.58
C ALA A 206 -0.72 -27.42 -14.13
N ARG A 207 0.55 -27.77 -13.89
CA ARG A 207 1.06 -28.19 -12.58
C ARG A 207 2.05 -27.15 -12.05
N LEU A 208 1.91 -26.82 -10.77
CA LEU A 208 2.82 -25.95 -10.05
C LEU A 208 3.44 -26.75 -8.92
N ARG A 209 4.75 -26.61 -8.72
CA ARG A 209 5.44 -27.22 -7.59
C ARG A 209 6.42 -26.23 -7.00
N ARG A 210 6.39 -26.09 -5.68
CA ARG A 210 7.43 -25.38 -4.94
C ARG A 210 8.64 -26.29 -4.79
N VAL A 211 9.81 -25.79 -5.19
CA VAL A 211 11.08 -26.51 -5.18
C VAL A 211 12.08 -25.69 -4.34
N PRO A 212 12.96 -26.32 -3.55
CA PRO A 212 14.04 -25.61 -2.88
C PRO A 212 14.89 -24.82 -3.88
N GLY A 213 15.51 -23.73 -3.44
CA GLY A 213 16.47 -23.00 -4.27
C GLY A 213 17.78 -23.77 -4.45
N PRO A 214 18.63 -23.37 -5.41
CA PRO A 214 20.05 -23.76 -5.39
C PRO A 214 20.75 -23.21 -4.14
N ALA A 215 22.01 -23.61 -3.90
CA ALA A 215 22.78 -23.23 -2.71
C ALA A 215 22.92 -21.70 -2.47
N TYR A 216 22.71 -20.86 -3.49
CA TYR A 216 22.79 -19.40 -3.41
C TYR A 216 21.51 -18.67 -3.87
N GLY A 217 20.39 -19.37 -4.02
CA GLY A 217 19.14 -18.83 -4.56
C GLY A 217 17.96 -18.97 -3.60
N GLU A 218 16.82 -18.39 -3.98
CA GLU A 218 15.57 -18.52 -3.25
C GLU A 218 14.81 -19.81 -3.64
N PRO A 219 13.87 -20.31 -2.80
CA PRO A 219 12.91 -21.31 -3.25
C PRO A 219 12.17 -20.82 -4.50
N VAL A 220 11.76 -21.73 -5.38
CA VAL A 220 11.10 -21.38 -6.64
C VAL A 220 9.82 -22.15 -6.86
N TRP A 221 8.89 -21.55 -7.59
CA TRP A 221 7.76 -22.22 -8.23
C TRP A 221 8.17 -22.67 -9.62
N ALA A 222 8.20 -23.99 -9.82
CA ALA A 222 8.27 -24.62 -11.12
C ALA A 222 6.85 -24.78 -11.68
N VAL A 223 6.55 -24.06 -12.75
CA VAL A 223 5.24 -24.01 -13.39
C VAL A 223 5.29 -24.68 -14.76
N GLU A 224 4.66 -25.85 -14.88
CA GLU A 224 4.51 -26.54 -16.15
C GLU A 224 3.44 -25.82 -17.01
N LEU A 225 3.84 -25.42 -18.22
CA LEU A 225 2.93 -24.87 -19.22
C LEU A 225 2.60 -25.95 -20.24
N VAL A 226 1.31 -26.09 -20.55
CA VAL A 226 0.80 -27.02 -21.56
C VAL A 226 0.02 -26.27 -22.63
N ASN A 227 0.08 -26.76 -23.85
CA ASN A 227 -0.71 -26.23 -24.96
C ASN A 227 -2.21 -26.37 -24.66
N ARG A 228 -3.00 -25.33 -24.97
CA ARG A 228 -4.45 -25.35 -24.71
C ARG A 228 -5.22 -26.31 -25.62
N ALA A 229 -4.75 -26.52 -26.85
CA ALA A 229 -5.46 -27.29 -27.87
C ALA A 229 -5.28 -28.80 -27.69
N ASP A 230 -4.06 -29.26 -27.41
CA ASP A 230 -3.74 -30.69 -27.34
C ASP A 230 -3.22 -31.17 -25.97
N GLY A 231 -3.02 -30.25 -25.03
CA GLY A 231 -2.53 -30.56 -23.68
C GLY A 231 -1.07 -31.02 -23.62
N ARG A 232 -0.32 -30.94 -24.74
CA ARG A 232 1.09 -31.33 -24.75
C ARG A 232 1.94 -30.33 -23.95
N PRO A 233 2.97 -30.79 -23.23
CA PRO A 233 3.91 -29.90 -22.56
C PRO A 233 4.56 -28.93 -23.53
N GLU A 234 4.47 -27.64 -23.25
CA GLU A 234 5.18 -26.58 -23.99
C GLU A 234 6.52 -26.28 -23.30
N GLY A 235 6.64 -26.53 -22.00
CA GLY A 235 7.84 -26.25 -21.22
C GLY A 235 7.54 -25.84 -19.78
N MET A 236 8.53 -25.24 -19.13
CA MET A 236 8.47 -24.86 -17.72
C MET A 236 8.87 -23.40 -17.52
N LEU A 237 8.10 -22.69 -16.69
CA LEU A 237 8.42 -21.36 -16.20
C LEU A 237 8.87 -21.46 -14.74
N VAL A 238 9.96 -20.78 -14.40
CA VAL A 238 10.49 -20.75 -13.02
C VAL A 238 10.26 -19.36 -12.43
N ILE A 239 9.61 -19.29 -11.26
CA ILE A 239 9.28 -18.04 -10.56
C ILE A 239 9.86 -18.10 -9.15
N GLY A 240 10.58 -17.07 -8.72
CA GLY A 240 11.07 -16.93 -7.35
C GLY A 240 9.95 -16.89 -6.32
N ALA A 241 10.03 -17.71 -5.28
CA ALA A 241 8.99 -17.79 -4.24
C ALA A 241 9.04 -16.62 -3.26
N SER A 242 10.18 -15.96 -3.08
CA SER A 242 10.33 -14.79 -2.21
C SER A 242 10.33 -13.47 -3.01
N THR A 243 10.91 -13.44 -4.21
CA THR A 243 11.04 -12.21 -5.01
C THR A 243 10.02 -12.08 -6.13
N GLY A 244 9.41 -13.20 -6.57
CA GLY A 244 8.60 -13.23 -7.78
C GLY A 244 9.39 -13.09 -9.09
N ALA A 245 10.72 -13.10 -9.06
CA ALA A 245 11.52 -12.99 -10.27
C ALA A 245 11.27 -14.17 -11.22
N GLY A 246 11.05 -13.90 -12.51
CA GLY A 246 11.01 -14.93 -13.54
C GLY A 246 12.44 -15.37 -13.86
N TYR A 247 12.86 -16.54 -13.36
CA TYR A 247 14.22 -17.07 -13.55
C TYR A 247 14.44 -17.75 -14.91
N GLY A 248 13.41 -17.92 -15.72
CA GLY A 248 13.57 -18.39 -17.10
C GLY A 248 12.40 -19.19 -17.65
N TRP A 249 12.37 -19.31 -18.98
CA TRP A 249 11.46 -20.16 -19.76
C TRP A 249 12.22 -21.35 -20.36
N HIS A 250 11.70 -22.56 -20.19
CA HIS A 250 12.37 -23.80 -20.58
C HIS A 250 11.52 -24.65 -21.52
N PRO A 251 11.69 -24.52 -22.85
CA PRO A 251 10.85 -25.19 -23.85
C PRO A 251 11.04 -26.72 -23.96
N ALA A 252 12.09 -27.29 -23.35
CA ALA A 252 12.46 -28.70 -23.46
C ALA A 252 12.45 -29.47 -22.13
N ALA A 253 11.77 -28.95 -21.09
CA ALA A 253 11.87 -29.44 -19.72
C ALA A 253 10.72 -30.31 -19.13
N PRO A 254 9.91 -31.10 -19.87
CA PRO A 254 8.86 -31.91 -19.24
C PRO A 254 9.39 -32.95 -18.23
N SER A 255 10.63 -33.43 -18.39
CA SER A 255 11.29 -34.40 -17.51
C SER A 255 11.85 -33.81 -16.21
N LEU A 256 12.03 -32.48 -16.13
CA LEU A 256 12.65 -31.81 -14.97
C LEU A 256 11.76 -31.79 -13.71
N LEU A 257 10.47 -32.15 -13.83
CA LEU A 257 9.63 -32.40 -12.66
C LEU A 257 10.14 -33.58 -11.82
N GLY A 258 11.03 -34.44 -12.33
CA GLY A 258 11.71 -35.49 -11.55
C GLY A 258 13.06 -35.09 -10.95
N GLU A 259 13.63 -33.93 -11.32
CA GLU A 259 15.02 -33.58 -11.02
C GLU A 259 15.18 -32.65 -9.80
N THR A 260 16.38 -32.66 -9.23
CA THR A 260 16.75 -31.87 -8.04
C THR A 260 16.77 -30.36 -8.33
N SER A 261 16.63 -29.53 -7.27
CA SER A 261 16.60 -28.07 -7.37
C SER A 261 17.81 -27.47 -8.10
N SER A 262 19.00 -28.07 -7.93
CA SER A 262 20.24 -27.59 -8.57
C SER A 262 20.17 -27.70 -10.09
N ALA A 263 19.65 -28.80 -10.63
CA ALA A 263 19.56 -29.01 -12.08
C ALA A 263 18.55 -28.05 -12.75
N ILE A 264 17.43 -27.76 -12.07
CA ILE A 264 16.43 -26.78 -12.54
C ILE A 264 17.03 -25.37 -12.53
N PHE A 265 17.76 -25.00 -11.48
CA PHE A 265 18.35 -23.67 -11.39
C PHE A 265 19.55 -23.49 -12.32
N GLU A 266 20.51 -24.43 -12.36
CA GLU A 266 21.69 -24.34 -13.22
C GLU A 266 21.29 -24.20 -14.68
N SER A 267 20.32 -25.00 -15.14
CA SER A 267 19.77 -24.83 -16.49
C SER A 267 19.07 -23.47 -16.71
N SER A 268 18.49 -22.86 -15.68
CA SER A 268 17.78 -21.56 -15.75
C SER A 268 18.70 -20.36 -15.93
N VAL A 269 19.92 -20.42 -15.41
CA VAL A 269 20.95 -19.40 -15.61
C VAL A 269 21.95 -19.74 -16.73
N GLY A 270 21.68 -20.79 -17.51
CA GLY A 270 22.55 -21.24 -18.61
C GLY A 270 23.85 -21.94 -18.16
N LEU A 271 23.89 -22.42 -16.91
CA LEU A 271 24.98 -23.24 -16.38
C LEU A 271 24.74 -24.73 -16.70
N PRO A 272 25.78 -25.50 -17.05
CA PRO A 272 25.64 -26.95 -17.23
C PRO A 272 25.26 -27.62 -15.90
N ALA A 273 24.36 -28.61 -15.96
CA ALA A 273 23.95 -29.38 -14.78
C ALA A 273 25.17 -30.09 -14.15
N GLY A 274 25.41 -29.86 -12.85
CA GLY A 274 26.55 -30.37 -12.10
C GLY A 274 27.77 -29.44 -12.08
N ALA A 275 27.60 -28.13 -12.30
CA ALA A 275 28.69 -27.17 -12.16
C ALA A 275 28.99 -26.92 -10.66
N ASP A 276 29.77 -27.83 -10.06
CA ASP A 276 30.28 -27.68 -8.70
C ASP A 276 30.96 -26.31 -8.52
N GLY A 277 30.68 -25.65 -7.40
CA GLY A 277 30.99 -24.24 -7.10
C GLY A 277 32.49 -23.85 -6.98
N ASN A 278 33.37 -24.43 -7.77
CA ASN A 278 34.79 -24.07 -7.86
C ASN A 278 35.19 -23.83 -9.33
N GLY A 279 34.88 -22.65 -9.85
CA GLY A 279 35.30 -22.27 -11.20
C GLY A 279 34.87 -20.87 -11.61
N VAL A 280 35.36 -19.85 -10.91
CA VAL A 280 35.28 -18.46 -11.39
C VAL A 280 36.35 -18.30 -12.50
N PRO A 281 36.01 -17.71 -13.66
CA PRO A 281 36.22 -16.29 -13.78
C PRO A 281 34.98 -15.52 -14.26
N ALA A 282 34.64 -14.51 -13.47
CA ALA A 282 33.92 -13.35 -13.93
C ALA A 282 34.66 -12.73 -15.13
N LYS A 283 33.94 -12.49 -16.25
CA LYS A 283 34.13 -11.31 -17.11
C LYS A 283 33.09 -11.20 -18.24
N ARG A 284 32.25 -10.16 -18.06
CA ARG A 284 31.81 -9.14 -19.04
C ARG A 284 30.94 -9.61 -20.22
N VAL A 285 29.94 -8.86 -20.68
CA VAL A 285 29.97 -7.46 -21.11
C VAL A 285 28.53 -6.88 -21.17
N HIS A 286 28.41 -5.61 -20.73
CA HIS A 286 27.35 -4.58 -20.89
C HIS A 286 25.91 -4.82 -20.45
#